data_AF-A0A448MPC4-F1
#
_entry.id   AF-A0A448MPC4-F1
#
_cell.length_a   1.000
_cell.length_b   1.000
_cell.length_c   1.000
_cell.angle_alpha   90.00
_cell.angle_beta   90.00
_cell.angle_gamma   90.00
#
_symmetry.space_group_name_H-M   'P 1'
#
loop_
_entity.id
_entity.type
_entity.pdbx_description
1 polymer ?
#
loop_
_entity_poly.entity_id
_entity_poly.type
_entity_poly.pdbx_seq_one_letter_code
_entity_poly.pdbx_strand_id
1 'polypeptide(L)'
;MKWDEDRFNLEYDLDIYMIVAVDFFNMGAMENKGLNIFNSKFVLANPQTATDEDYLAIESVIAHEYFHNWTGNRVTCRDWFQLSLKEGLTVFRDQEFSSDTGSRAVNRINNVKFLRTTQFAEDAGPMAHPIRPEKVIEMNNFYTVTVYEKGAEVIRMLHTLLGEEGFQKGMALYIAENDGKAATCEDFVSAMERASGLDLTQFRRWYSQSGTPELLISDAYDEQAHIYRLTVSQSTPPTADQMEKVNLHIPLKMALYAQDGTKQMLQYDGELLNGVLNITEKDQVFEFHGIYGRPVPALLEDFLRR
;
A
#
# COMPACT_ATOMS: atom_id res chain seq x y z
N MET A 1 9.69 -3.83 -17.93
CA MET A 1 10.37 -2.81 -18.76
C MET A 1 9.38 -1.74 -19.21
N LYS A 2 8.67 -1.92 -20.33
CA LYS A 2 7.82 -0.87 -20.93
C LYS A 2 6.82 -0.19 -19.98
N TRP A 3 6.15 -0.95 -19.12
CA TRP A 3 5.21 -0.36 -18.15
C TRP A 3 5.91 0.57 -17.14
N ASP A 4 7.14 0.27 -16.75
CA ASP A 4 7.90 1.08 -15.79
C ASP A 4 8.36 2.40 -16.43
N GLU A 5 8.69 2.37 -17.73
CA GLU A 5 8.93 3.55 -18.55
C GLU A 5 7.65 4.40 -18.67
N ASP A 6 6.52 3.77 -18.98
CA ASP A 6 5.25 4.48 -19.19
C ASP A 6 4.67 5.08 -17.91
N ARG A 7 4.73 4.34 -16.79
CA ARG A 7 4.06 4.73 -15.55
C ARG A 7 4.95 5.47 -14.58
N PHE A 8 6.22 5.08 -14.45
CA PHE A 8 7.16 5.67 -13.50
C PHE A 8 8.30 6.44 -14.16
N ASN A 9 8.41 6.40 -15.49
CA ASN A 9 9.52 6.99 -16.25
C ASN A 9 10.90 6.45 -15.80
N LEU A 10 10.96 5.13 -15.62
CA LEU A 10 12.15 4.42 -15.12
C LEU A 10 12.65 3.41 -16.16
N GLU A 11 13.66 3.82 -16.93
CA GLU A 11 14.35 2.95 -17.90
C GLU A 11 15.33 2.00 -17.22
N TYR A 12 15.59 0.85 -17.85
CA TYR A 12 16.66 -0.04 -17.42
C TYR A 12 18.03 0.61 -17.66
N ASP A 13 18.99 0.32 -16.78
CA ASP A 13 20.24 1.08 -16.67
C ASP A 13 21.51 0.29 -17.01
N LEU A 14 21.36 -0.92 -17.57
CA LEU A 14 22.45 -1.76 -18.05
C LEU A 14 22.19 -2.28 -19.46
N ASP A 15 23.22 -2.83 -20.09
CA ASP A 15 23.15 -3.34 -21.47
C ASP A 15 22.43 -4.68 -21.61
N ILE A 16 22.40 -5.49 -20.53
CA ILE A 16 21.92 -6.87 -20.55
C ILE A 16 21.12 -7.16 -19.28
N TYR A 17 19.96 -7.77 -19.45
CA TYR A 17 19.13 -8.28 -18.35
C TYR A 17 19.12 -9.81 -18.39
N MET A 18 19.70 -10.46 -17.38
CA MET A 18 19.77 -11.92 -17.29
C MET A 18 18.83 -12.47 -16.23
N ILE A 19 18.21 -13.61 -16.52
CA ILE A 19 17.39 -14.38 -15.59
C ILE A 19 17.90 -15.82 -15.57
N VAL A 20 18.12 -16.37 -14.38
CA VAL A 20 18.47 -17.79 -14.19
C VAL A 20 17.38 -18.48 -13.38
N ALA A 21 16.74 -19.49 -13.97
CA ALA A 21 15.77 -20.34 -13.28
C ALA A 21 16.48 -21.52 -12.61
N VAL A 22 16.21 -21.74 -11.32
CA VAL A 22 16.76 -22.85 -10.52
C VAL A 22 15.65 -23.56 -9.73
N ASP A 23 15.72 -24.88 -9.60
CA ASP A 23 14.69 -25.67 -8.91
C ASP A 23 14.81 -25.60 -7.37
N PHE A 24 16.03 -25.38 -6.86
CA PHE A 24 16.31 -25.34 -5.43
C PHE A 24 16.59 -23.91 -4.96
N PHE A 25 15.53 -23.19 -4.60
CA PHE A 25 15.62 -21.81 -4.11
C PHE A 25 14.62 -21.58 -2.98
N ASN A 26 15.09 -21.07 -1.83
CA ASN A 26 14.26 -20.90 -0.63
C ASN A 26 13.23 -19.79 -0.77
N MET A 27 13.60 -18.72 -1.50
CA MET A 27 12.72 -17.59 -1.78
C MET A 27 12.03 -17.77 -3.14
N GLY A 28 11.14 -16.84 -3.51
CA GLY A 28 10.52 -16.85 -4.83
C GLY A 28 11.50 -16.49 -5.94
N ALA A 29 12.12 -15.32 -5.83
CA ALA A 29 13.17 -14.85 -6.71
C ALA A 29 14.07 -13.84 -5.96
N MET A 30 15.06 -13.28 -6.66
CA MET A 30 16.02 -12.33 -6.10
C MET A 30 16.56 -11.38 -7.16
N GLU A 31 16.58 -10.10 -6.84
CA GLU A 31 16.82 -8.95 -7.72
C GLU A 31 18.30 -8.64 -8.00
N ASN A 32 19.20 -9.63 -7.98
CA ASN A 32 20.64 -9.35 -8.11
C ASN A 32 20.91 -8.55 -9.39
N LYS A 33 21.55 -7.38 -9.26
CA LYS A 33 21.65 -6.37 -10.31
C LYS A 33 22.16 -6.95 -11.65
N GLY A 34 21.25 -7.03 -12.63
CA GLY A 34 21.53 -7.54 -13.98
C GLY A 34 21.56 -9.05 -14.14
N LEU A 35 21.40 -9.82 -13.05
CA LEU A 35 21.40 -11.28 -13.03
C LEU A 35 20.42 -11.80 -11.97
N ASN A 36 19.13 -11.69 -12.25
CA ASN A 36 18.12 -12.15 -11.31
C ASN A 36 18.09 -13.68 -11.26
N ILE A 37 17.89 -14.24 -10.07
CA ILE A 37 17.81 -15.69 -9.84
C ILE A 37 16.40 -16.02 -9.36
N PHE A 38 15.71 -16.89 -10.06
CA PHE A 38 14.32 -17.24 -9.80
C PHE A 38 14.18 -18.72 -9.45
N ASN A 39 13.27 -19.02 -8.53
CA ASN A 39 12.71 -20.36 -8.43
C ASN A 39 12.00 -20.70 -9.76
N SER A 40 12.24 -21.89 -10.31
CA SER A 40 11.70 -22.31 -11.61
C SER A 40 10.17 -22.24 -11.70
N LYS A 41 9.46 -22.34 -10.56
CA LYS A 41 8.02 -22.10 -10.43
C LYS A 41 7.57 -20.75 -11.01
N PHE A 42 8.41 -19.71 -10.88
CA PHE A 42 8.10 -18.35 -11.32
C PHE A 42 8.73 -18.00 -12.68
N VAL A 43 9.10 -19.00 -13.48
CA VAL A 43 9.64 -18.80 -14.83
C VAL A 43 9.03 -19.76 -15.86
N LEU A 44 8.90 -21.04 -15.52
CA LEU A 44 8.54 -22.08 -16.48
C LEU A 44 7.02 -22.23 -16.59
N ALA A 45 6.45 -21.89 -17.74
CA ALA A 45 5.04 -22.13 -18.05
C ALA A 45 4.82 -22.69 -19.45
N ASN A 46 3.89 -23.63 -19.55
CA ASN A 46 3.35 -24.19 -20.79
C ASN A 46 1.84 -24.41 -20.57
N PRO A 47 0.94 -24.10 -21.53
CA PRO A 47 -0.50 -24.31 -21.37
C PRO A 47 -0.94 -25.72 -20.97
N GLN A 48 -0.10 -26.75 -21.16
CA GLN A 48 -0.38 -28.12 -20.73
C GLN A 48 -0.08 -28.39 -19.25
N THR A 49 0.72 -27.55 -18.60
CA THR A 49 1.27 -27.80 -17.26
C THR A 49 1.07 -26.64 -16.28
N ALA A 50 0.78 -25.44 -16.77
CA ALA A 50 0.59 -24.23 -15.97
C ALA A 50 -0.84 -23.72 -16.09
N THR A 51 -1.40 -23.30 -14.97
CA THR A 51 -2.74 -22.69 -14.84
C THR A 51 -2.69 -21.19 -15.13
N ASP A 52 -3.85 -20.55 -15.31
CA ASP A 52 -3.94 -19.09 -15.43
C ASP A 52 -3.32 -18.37 -14.21
N GLU A 53 -3.49 -18.95 -13.00
CA GLU A 53 -2.88 -18.42 -11.77
C GLU A 53 -1.35 -18.51 -11.82
N ASP A 54 -0.78 -19.57 -12.41
CA ASP A 54 0.68 -19.69 -12.58
C ASP A 54 1.21 -18.64 -13.55
N TYR A 55 0.52 -18.36 -14.66
CA TYR A 55 0.91 -17.29 -15.60
C TYR A 55 0.89 -15.91 -14.94
N LEU A 56 -0.15 -15.60 -14.17
CA LEU A 56 -0.26 -14.33 -13.43
C LEU A 56 0.80 -14.22 -12.33
N ALA A 57 1.12 -15.32 -11.65
CA ALA A 57 2.19 -15.35 -10.66
C ALA A 57 3.57 -15.13 -11.30
N ILE A 58 3.84 -15.73 -12.47
CA ILE A 58 5.06 -15.48 -13.25
C ILE A 58 5.15 -14.01 -13.67
N GLU A 59 4.07 -13.45 -14.22
CA GLU A 59 4.00 -12.02 -14.59
C GLU A 59 4.35 -11.13 -13.40
N SER A 60 3.68 -11.35 -12.26
CA SER A 60 3.85 -10.53 -11.06
C SER A 60 5.26 -10.62 -10.49
N VAL A 61 5.84 -11.83 -10.37
CA VAL A 61 7.18 -12.01 -9.77
C VAL A 61 8.28 -11.52 -10.72
N ILE A 62 8.17 -11.75 -12.03
CA ILE A 62 9.12 -11.18 -13.01
C ILE A 62 9.11 -9.65 -12.93
N ALA A 63 7.92 -9.06 -12.83
CA ALA A 63 7.77 -7.61 -12.72
C ALA A 63 8.34 -7.08 -11.40
N HIS A 64 8.05 -7.73 -10.28
CA HIS A 64 8.58 -7.40 -8.95
C HIS A 64 10.11 -7.29 -8.98
N GLU A 65 10.80 -8.34 -9.42
CA GLU A 65 12.26 -8.35 -9.46
C GLU A 65 12.84 -7.37 -10.50
N TYR A 66 12.08 -7.03 -11.55
CA TYR A 66 12.46 -5.96 -12.47
C TYR A 66 12.34 -4.59 -11.82
N PHE A 67 11.26 -4.32 -11.09
CA PHE A 67 11.01 -3.03 -10.44
C PHE A 67 12.04 -2.71 -9.35
N HIS A 68 12.53 -3.73 -8.64
CA HIS A 68 13.65 -3.61 -7.73
C HIS A 68 14.91 -2.99 -8.34
N ASN A 69 15.07 -3.01 -9.67
CA ASN A 69 16.16 -2.31 -10.36
C ASN A 69 16.30 -0.86 -9.91
N TRP A 70 15.18 -0.18 -9.65
CA TRP A 70 15.14 1.17 -9.12
C TRP A 70 14.85 1.21 -7.61
N THR A 71 13.81 0.49 -7.14
CA THR A 71 13.37 0.51 -5.73
C THR A 71 13.93 -0.69 -4.96
N GLY A 72 15.25 -0.72 -4.78
CA GLY A 72 15.96 -1.79 -4.07
C GLY A 72 17.44 -1.84 -4.45
N ASN A 73 17.74 -1.62 -5.73
CA ASN A 73 19.10 -1.64 -6.27
C ASN A 73 19.69 -0.22 -6.43
N ARG A 74 19.09 0.64 -7.27
CA ARG A 74 19.60 2.01 -7.48
C ARG A 74 19.44 2.88 -6.25
N VAL A 75 18.32 2.73 -5.56
CA VAL A 75 18.16 3.20 -4.19
C VAL A 75 17.96 1.99 -3.29
N THR A 76 18.95 1.71 -2.44
CA THR A 76 18.94 0.51 -1.58
C THR A 76 18.63 0.86 -0.11
N CYS A 77 18.53 -0.14 0.76
CA CYS A 77 18.24 0.06 2.18
C CYS A 77 19.52 0.44 2.94
N ARG A 78 19.47 1.52 3.74
CA ARG A 78 20.58 1.92 4.64
C ARG A 78 20.95 0.82 5.64
N ASP A 79 19.94 0.15 6.16
CA ASP A 79 20.02 -1.00 7.06
C ASP A 79 18.79 -1.88 6.88
N TRP A 80 18.83 -3.10 7.39
CA TRP A 80 17.78 -4.09 7.17
C TRP A 80 16.45 -3.76 7.85
N PHE A 81 16.43 -2.87 8.85
CA PHE A 81 15.15 -2.43 9.42
C PHE A 81 14.33 -1.67 8.36
N GLN A 82 14.99 -1.06 7.38
CA GLN A 82 14.36 -0.37 6.26
C GLN A 82 13.82 -1.32 5.18
N LEU A 83 13.72 -2.65 5.41
CA LEU A 83 13.33 -3.61 4.37
C LEU A 83 12.02 -3.23 3.66
N SER A 84 11.01 -2.74 4.40
CA SER A 84 9.74 -2.28 3.81
C SER A 84 9.89 -1.11 2.84
N LEU A 85 10.99 -0.35 2.87
CA LEU A 85 11.29 0.69 1.87
C LEU A 85 11.36 0.09 0.47
N LYS A 86 12.12 -1.00 0.30
CA LYS A 86 12.23 -1.66 -0.99
C LYS A 86 11.06 -2.60 -1.22
N GLU A 87 10.67 -3.39 -0.22
CA GLU A 87 9.66 -4.44 -0.41
C GLU A 87 8.26 -3.87 -0.52
N GLY A 88 7.81 -3.05 0.42
CA GLY A 88 6.48 -2.47 0.36
C GLY A 88 6.25 -1.62 -0.90
N LEU A 89 7.27 -0.85 -1.31
CA LEU A 89 7.21 -0.05 -2.53
C LEU A 89 7.22 -0.92 -3.79
N THR A 90 8.01 -1.99 -3.82
CA THR A 90 8.10 -2.87 -4.99
C THR A 90 6.87 -3.76 -5.13
N VAL A 91 6.34 -4.27 -4.01
CA VAL A 91 5.03 -4.94 -3.97
C VAL A 91 3.93 -4.01 -4.45
N PHE A 92 3.89 -2.75 -4.00
CA PHE A 92 2.93 -1.78 -4.53
C PHE A 92 3.05 -1.63 -6.06
N ARG A 93 4.28 -1.57 -6.59
CA ARG A 93 4.53 -1.45 -8.04
C ARG A 93 4.10 -2.71 -8.81
N ASP A 94 4.38 -3.91 -8.33
CA ASP A 94 3.91 -5.14 -9.00
C ASP A 94 2.38 -5.29 -8.96
N GLN A 95 1.74 -4.90 -7.85
CA GLN A 95 0.28 -4.92 -7.75
C GLN A 95 -0.34 -3.92 -8.72
N GLU A 96 0.27 -2.74 -8.88
CA GLU A 96 -0.16 -1.75 -9.86
C GLU A 96 0.09 -2.19 -11.30
N PHE A 97 1.18 -2.90 -11.58
CA PHE A 97 1.47 -3.48 -12.88
C PHE A 97 0.42 -4.52 -13.28
N SER A 98 0.24 -5.54 -12.45
CA SER A 98 -0.76 -6.60 -12.67
C SER A 98 -2.18 -6.03 -12.77
N SER A 99 -2.46 -4.93 -12.07
CA SER A 99 -3.75 -4.23 -12.16
C SER A 99 -3.96 -3.48 -13.47
N ASP A 100 -2.91 -2.92 -14.07
CA ASP A 100 -2.96 -2.21 -15.35
C ASP A 100 -2.96 -3.14 -16.56
N THR A 101 -2.23 -4.25 -16.48
CA THR A 101 -2.15 -5.24 -17.58
C THR A 101 -3.29 -6.24 -17.55
N GLY A 102 -3.83 -6.52 -16.36
CA GLY A 102 -4.93 -7.46 -16.14
C GLY A 102 -6.20 -6.80 -15.62
N SER A 103 -6.78 -7.39 -14.57
CA SER A 103 -8.00 -6.89 -13.94
C SER A 103 -7.71 -6.24 -12.59
N ARG A 104 -7.70 -4.91 -12.56
CA ARG A 104 -7.53 -4.12 -11.32
C ARG A 104 -8.46 -4.57 -10.19
N ALA A 105 -9.73 -4.84 -10.48
CA ALA A 105 -10.69 -5.28 -9.48
C ALA A 105 -10.34 -6.66 -8.89
N VAL A 106 -9.96 -7.62 -9.73
CA VAL A 106 -9.60 -8.98 -9.27
C VAL A 106 -8.30 -8.95 -8.46
N ASN A 107 -7.28 -8.24 -8.95
CA ASN A 107 -6.03 -8.06 -8.20
C ASN A 107 -6.29 -7.42 -6.84
N ARG A 108 -7.09 -6.35 -6.78
CA ARG A 108 -7.43 -5.71 -5.52
C ARG A 108 -8.15 -6.67 -4.57
N ILE A 109 -9.16 -7.41 -5.04
CA ILE A 109 -9.90 -8.38 -4.22
C ILE A 109 -8.95 -9.45 -3.65
N ASN A 110 -8.04 -9.99 -4.47
CA ASN A 110 -7.10 -11.02 -4.04
C ASN A 110 -6.11 -10.50 -2.99
N ASN A 111 -5.54 -9.31 -3.20
CA ASN A 111 -4.61 -8.69 -2.25
C ASN A 111 -5.31 -8.39 -0.91
N VAL A 112 -6.53 -7.85 -0.96
CA VAL A 112 -7.34 -7.60 0.25
C VAL A 112 -7.65 -8.91 0.99
N LYS A 113 -8.02 -9.96 0.25
CA LYS A 113 -8.30 -11.27 0.82
C LYS A 113 -7.07 -11.79 1.54
N PHE A 114 -5.90 -11.75 0.89
CA PHE A 114 -4.64 -12.20 1.48
C PHE A 114 -4.24 -11.41 2.72
N LEU A 115 -4.38 -10.08 2.69
CA LEU A 115 -4.13 -9.23 3.86
C LEU A 115 -5.04 -9.63 5.04
N ARG A 116 -6.34 -9.79 4.81
CA ARG A 116 -7.30 -10.13 5.87
C ARG A 116 -7.11 -11.54 6.43
N THR A 117 -6.74 -12.52 5.59
CA THR A 117 -6.63 -13.92 6.04
C THR A 117 -5.28 -14.22 6.65
N THR A 118 -4.22 -13.55 6.19
CA THR A 118 -2.84 -13.89 6.55
C THR A 118 -2.18 -12.78 7.36
N GLN A 119 -2.15 -11.56 6.83
CA GLN A 119 -1.45 -10.45 7.47
C GLN A 119 -2.10 -10.05 8.80
N PHE A 120 -3.43 -10.00 8.87
CA PHE A 120 -4.13 -9.65 10.11
C PHE A 120 -3.89 -10.69 11.22
N ALA A 121 -3.75 -11.96 10.86
CA ALA A 121 -3.41 -13.02 11.81
C ALA A 121 -1.96 -12.86 12.32
N GLU A 122 -1.03 -12.45 11.45
CA GLU A 122 0.36 -12.14 11.82
C GLU A 122 0.43 -10.92 12.77
N ASP A 123 -0.27 -9.82 12.44
CA ASP A 123 -0.37 -8.59 13.24
C ASP A 123 -1.00 -8.82 14.63
N ALA A 124 -1.83 -9.86 14.78
CA ALA A 124 -2.46 -10.24 16.04
C ALA A 124 -1.67 -11.32 16.82
N GLY A 125 -0.64 -11.90 16.19
CA GLY A 125 0.14 -12.99 16.74
C GLY A 125 1.34 -12.53 17.60
N PRO A 126 2.07 -13.48 18.22
CA PRO A 126 3.28 -13.18 19.00
C PRO A 126 4.43 -12.59 18.16
N MET A 127 4.36 -12.75 16.84
CA MET A 127 5.33 -12.23 15.87
C MET A 127 4.93 -10.86 15.32
N ALA A 128 3.91 -10.20 15.89
CA ALA A 128 3.52 -8.86 15.48
C ALA A 128 4.72 -7.90 15.55
N HIS A 129 4.89 -7.10 14.50
CA HIS A 129 5.92 -6.07 14.41
C HIS A 129 5.43 -4.96 13.48
N PRO A 130 5.94 -3.72 13.57
CA PRO A 130 5.66 -2.69 12.59
C PRO A 130 6.30 -3.02 11.23
N ILE A 131 5.87 -2.36 10.15
CA ILE A 131 6.45 -2.57 8.81
C ILE A 131 7.93 -2.19 8.75
N ARG A 132 8.39 -1.33 9.66
CA ARG A 132 9.80 -1.07 9.94
C ARG A 132 10.12 -1.55 11.37
N PRO A 133 10.58 -2.79 11.54
CA PRO A 133 10.85 -3.38 12.85
C PRO A 133 11.84 -2.53 13.68
N GLU A 134 11.70 -2.55 15.00
CA GLU A 134 12.67 -1.88 15.91
C GLU A 134 13.71 -2.86 16.47
N LYS A 135 13.39 -4.16 16.48
CA LYS A 135 14.24 -5.21 17.07
C LYS A 135 14.18 -6.45 16.19
N VAL A 136 15.36 -6.97 15.86
CA VAL A 136 15.54 -8.16 15.02
C VAL A 136 16.63 -9.02 15.65
N ILE A 137 16.38 -10.34 15.75
CA ILE A 137 17.39 -11.33 16.13
C ILE A 137 17.98 -11.98 14.87
N GLU A 138 17.11 -12.48 13.99
CA GLU A 138 17.44 -13.08 12.69
C GLU A 138 16.61 -12.38 11.61
N MET A 139 17.27 -11.73 10.66
CA MET A 139 16.62 -10.88 9.67
C MET A 139 15.82 -11.68 8.64
N ASN A 140 16.21 -12.93 8.37
CA ASN A 140 15.45 -13.81 7.48
C ASN A 140 14.01 -14.06 7.97
N ASN A 141 13.75 -13.89 9.27
CA ASN A 141 12.40 -14.01 9.83
C ASN A 141 11.51 -12.77 9.59
N PHE A 142 12.06 -11.70 9.00
CA PHE A 142 11.34 -10.45 8.71
C PHE A 142 11.01 -10.28 7.22
N TYR A 143 11.21 -11.33 6.43
CA TYR A 143 10.60 -11.49 5.11
C TYR A 143 9.13 -11.93 5.28
N THR A 144 8.32 -11.03 5.84
CA THR A 144 6.97 -11.34 6.33
C THR A 144 5.88 -10.64 5.52
N VAL A 145 4.65 -11.12 5.68
CA VAL A 145 3.47 -10.51 5.04
C VAL A 145 3.28 -9.07 5.54
N THR A 146 3.69 -8.77 6.77
CA THR A 146 3.67 -7.40 7.31
C THR A 146 4.66 -6.46 6.59
N VAL A 147 5.91 -6.88 6.34
CA VAL A 147 6.89 -6.02 5.64
C VAL A 147 6.51 -5.80 4.18
N TYR A 148 6.00 -6.84 3.52
CA TYR A 148 5.66 -6.85 2.10
C TYR A 148 4.27 -6.25 1.86
N GLU A 149 3.21 -6.95 2.26
CA GLU A 149 1.82 -6.62 1.89
C GLU A 149 1.28 -5.43 2.67
N LYS A 150 1.45 -5.41 4.00
CA LYS A 150 1.05 -4.22 4.79
C LYS A 150 1.95 -3.03 4.45
N GLY A 151 3.22 -3.27 4.11
CA GLY A 151 4.10 -2.25 3.52
C GLY A 151 3.50 -1.62 2.26
N ALA A 152 3.06 -2.44 1.31
CA ALA A 152 2.40 -1.99 0.08
C ALA A 152 1.10 -1.24 0.34
N GLU A 153 0.29 -1.66 1.31
CA GLU A 153 -0.92 -0.93 1.70
C GLU A 153 -0.60 0.45 2.30
N VAL A 154 0.51 0.60 3.04
CA VAL A 154 0.99 1.92 3.49
C VAL A 154 1.40 2.80 2.32
N ILE A 155 2.10 2.26 1.31
CA ILE A 155 2.42 2.99 0.08
C ILE A 155 1.13 3.36 -0.69
N ARG A 156 0.15 2.47 -0.75
CA ARG A 156 -1.16 2.72 -1.38
C ARG A 156 -1.98 3.78 -0.65
N MET A 157 -1.87 3.86 0.67
CA MET A 157 -2.46 4.95 1.45
C MET A 157 -1.81 6.30 1.14
N LEU A 158 -0.47 6.35 1.01
CA LEU A 158 0.22 7.56 0.52
C LEU A 158 -0.25 7.95 -0.88
N HIS A 159 -0.30 6.98 -1.80
CA HIS A 159 -0.80 7.21 -3.16
C HIS A 159 -2.23 7.76 -3.17
N THR A 160 -3.09 7.26 -2.27
CA THR A 160 -4.47 7.76 -2.12
C THR A 160 -4.52 9.20 -1.62
N LEU A 161 -3.71 9.54 -0.62
CA LEU A 161 -3.66 10.88 -0.04
C LEU A 161 -3.11 11.91 -1.04
N LEU A 162 -2.08 11.52 -1.80
CA LEU A 162 -1.37 12.40 -2.73
C LEU A 162 -2.01 12.45 -4.13
N GLY A 163 -2.80 11.44 -4.49
CA GLY A 163 -3.18 11.16 -5.87
C GLY A 163 -2.00 10.73 -6.75
N GLU A 164 -2.29 10.23 -7.95
CA GLU A 164 -1.27 9.74 -8.89
C GLU A 164 -0.23 10.83 -9.21
N GLU A 165 -0.65 12.06 -9.53
CA GLU A 165 0.27 13.13 -9.90
C GLU A 165 1.20 13.52 -8.75
N GLY A 166 0.66 13.66 -7.53
CA GLY A 166 1.44 13.98 -6.34
C GLY A 166 2.41 12.85 -5.98
N PHE A 167 1.97 11.60 -6.09
CA PHE A 167 2.79 10.43 -5.84
C PHE A 167 3.94 10.32 -6.85
N GLN A 168 3.69 10.53 -8.14
CA GLN A 168 4.74 10.50 -9.17
C GLN A 168 5.77 11.63 -8.98
N LYS A 169 5.33 12.84 -8.60
CA LYS A 169 6.24 13.93 -8.22
C LYS A 169 7.12 13.55 -7.03
N GLY A 170 6.54 12.88 -6.02
CA GLY A 170 7.27 12.37 -4.87
C GLY A 170 8.27 11.27 -5.23
N MET A 171 7.88 10.33 -6.10
CA MET A 171 8.78 9.31 -6.65
C MET A 171 9.95 9.94 -7.39
N ALA A 172 9.70 10.90 -8.28
CA ALA A 172 10.74 11.58 -9.03
C ALA A 172 11.73 12.31 -8.11
N LEU A 173 11.24 13.00 -7.07
CA LEU A 173 12.07 13.65 -6.07
C LEU A 173 12.89 12.64 -5.26
N TYR A 174 12.27 11.55 -4.81
CA TYR A 174 12.93 10.49 -4.05
C TYR A 174 14.09 9.87 -4.83
N ILE A 175 13.84 9.50 -6.10
CA ILE A 175 14.88 8.93 -6.96
C ILE A 175 15.99 9.96 -7.22
N ALA A 176 15.66 11.20 -7.59
CA ALA A 176 16.66 12.23 -7.88
C ALA A 176 17.62 12.50 -6.69
N GLU A 177 17.13 12.41 -5.46
CA GLU A 177 17.93 12.67 -4.26
C GLU A 177 18.70 11.45 -3.74
N ASN A 178 18.19 10.24 -3.98
CA ASN A 178 18.69 9.01 -3.36
C ASN A 178 19.32 8.02 -4.33
N ASP A 179 19.33 8.31 -5.63
CA ASP A 179 20.02 7.49 -6.62
C ASP A 179 21.50 7.27 -6.26
N GLY A 180 21.93 6.01 -6.29
CA GLY A 180 23.26 5.57 -5.90
C GLY A 180 23.51 5.54 -4.39
N LYS A 181 22.46 5.66 -3.56
CA LYS A 181 22.57 5.70 -2.10
C LYS A 181 21.74 4.61 -1.42
N ALA A 182 22.10 4.36 -0.17
CA ALA A 182 21.31 3.56 0.75
C ALA A 182 20.44 4.50 1.61
N ALA A 183 19.12 4.43 1.46
CA ALA A 183 18.13 5.34 2.02
C ALA A 183 17.28 4.68 3.12
N THR A 184 16.40 5.47 3.74
CA THR A 184 15.50 5.08 4.83
C THR A 184 14.03 5.26 4.44
N CYS A 185 13.13 4.64 5.21
CA CYS A 185 11.70 4.89 5.09
C CYS A 185 11.36 6.39 5.25
N GLU A 186 12.06 7.11 6.14
CA GLU A 186 11.91 8.55 6.33
C GLU A 186 12.27 9.36 5.09
N ASP A 187 13.34 8.99 4.38
CA ASP A 187 13.76 9.70 3.16
C ASP A 187 12.66 9.63 2.09
N PHE A 188 12.02 8.46 1.96
CA PHE A 188 10.89 8.26 1.05
C PHE A 188 9.67 9.10 1.46
N VAL A 189 9.22 9.01 2.71
CA VAL A 189 8.06 9.78 3.18
C VAL A 189 8.32 11.28 3.14
N SER A 190 9.56 11.71 3.41
CA SER A 190 9.98 13.12 3.29
C SER A 190 9.93 13.63 1.85
N ALA A 191 10.33 12.83 0.86
CA ALA A 191 10.20 13.20 -0.54
C ALA A 191 8.71 13.31 -0.95
N MET A 192 7.86 12.38 -0.50
CA MET A 192 6.41 12.43 -0.74
C MET A 192 5.76 13.68 -0.13
N GLU A 193 6.08 14.00 1.13
CA GLU A 193 5.62 15.20 1.84
C GLU A 193 6.05 16.48 1.12
N ARG A 194 7.35 16.62 0.79
CA ARG A 194 7.86 17.84 0.14
C ARG A 194 7.32 18.04 -1.27
N ALA A 195 7.13 16.97 -2.03
CA ALA A 195 6.61 17.06 -3.39
C ALA A 195 5.11 17.37 -3.47
N SER A 196 4.35 16.93 -2.46
CA SER A 196 2.89 17.14 -2.40
C SER A 196 2.47 18.36 -1.59
N GLY A 197 3.29 18.80 -0.62
CA GLY A 197 2.94 19.82 0.36
C GLY A 197 1.99 19.34 1.47
N LEU A 198 1.63 18.06 1.50
CA LEU A 198 0.80 17.48 2.55
C LEU A 198 1.63 17.14 3.78
N ASP A 199 1.20 17.53 4.98
CA ASP A 199 1.83 17.13 6.23
C ASP A 199 1.62 15.62 6.48
N LEU A 200 2.71 14.86 6.45
CA LEU A 200 2.73 13.41 6.68
C LEU A 200 3.31 13.09 8.07
N THR A 201 3.42 14.05 8.98
CA THR A 201 4.00 13.85 10.32
C THR A 201 3.25 12.76 11.09
N GLN A 202 1.91 12.81 11.11
CA GLN A 202 1.11 11.76 11.74
C GLN A 202 1.15 10.45 10.94
N PHE A 203 1.18 10.54 9.60
CA PHE A 203 1.24 9.37 8.73
C PHE A 203 2.45 8.47 9.01
N ARG A 204 3.61 9.06 9.37
CA ARG A 204 4.83 8.32 9.72
C ARG A 204 4.64 7.29 10.85
N ARG A 205 3.61 7.42 11.69
CA ARG A 205 3.27 6.44 12.74
C ARG A 205 2.98 5.04 12.17
N TRP A 206 2.54 4.93 10.91
CA TRP A 206 2.36 3.64 10.22
C TRP A 206 3.63 2.80 10.13
N TYR A 207 4.81 3.44 10.13
CA TYR A 207 6.09 2.75 10.07
C TYR A 207 6.54 2.22 11.43
N SER A 208 5.98 2.70 12.55
CA SER A 208 6.44 2.38 13.90
C SER A 208 5.38 1.71 14.79
N GLN A 209 4.12 1.63 14.35
CA GLN A 209 3.04 0.99 15.11
C GLN A 209 2.62 -0.35 14.49
N SER A 210 2.74 -1.42 15.27
CA SER A 210 2.27 -2.76 14.92
C SER A 210 0.77 -2.92 15.17
N GLY A 211 0.18 -3.99 14.63
CA GLY A 211 -1.22 -4.33 14.83
C GLY A 211 -2.15 -3.79 13.75
N THR A 212 -3.41 -4.22 13.87
CA THR A 212 -4.50 -3.84 12.97
C THR A 212 -5.39 -2.80 13.66
N PRO A 213 -5.48 -1.56 13.14
CA PRO A 213 -6.45 -0.60 13.64
C PRO A 213 -7.88 -1.12 13.44
N GLU A 214 -8.80 -0.64 14.26
CA GLU A 214 -10.23 -0.92 14.16
C GLU A 214 -10.98 0.40 14.12
N LEU A 215 -11.80 0.58 13.08
CA LEU A 215 -12.73 1.68 12.91
C LEU A 215 -14.14 1.26 13.32
N LEU A 216 -14.67 1.94 14.34
CA LEU A 216 -16.09 1.92 14.68
C LEU A 216 -16.77 3.08 13.96
N ILE A 217 -17.71 2.77 13.07
CA ILE A 217 -18.41 3.76 12.26
C ILE A 217 -19.90 3.69 12.56
N SER A 218 -20.51 4.85 12.81
CA SER A 218 -21.95 5.03 12.97
C SER A 218 -22.41 6.24 12.16
N ASP A 219 -23.66 6.22 11.72
CA ASP A 219 -24.23 7.29 10.91
C ASP A 219 -25.54 7.83 11.49
N ALA A 220 -25.86 9.06 11.12
CA ALA A 220 -27.16 9.68 11.37
C ALA A 220 -27.55 10.53 10.17
N TYR A 221 -28.84 10.56 9.84
CA TYR A 221 -29.38 11.40 8.78
C TYR A 221 -30.50 12.30 9.33
N ASP A 222 -30.33 13.60 9.15
CA ASP A 222 -31.32 14.63 9.44
C ASP A 222 -32.04 15.03 8.16
N GLU A 223 -33.28 14.56 8.02
CA GLU A 223 -34.09 14.80 6.83
C GLU A 223 -34.54 16.25 6.69
N GLN A 224 -34.76 16.96 7.80
CA GLN A 224 -35.21 18.36 7.77
C GLN A 224 -34.08 19.30 7.37
N ALA A 225 -32.87 19.01 7.83
CA ALA A 225 -31.69 19.80 7.52
C ALA A 225 -30.95 19.33 6.24
N HIS A 226 -31.31 18.15 5.71
CA HIS A 226 -30.59 17.49 4.62
C HIS A 226 -29.10 17.27 4.95
N ILE A 227 -28.84 16.77 6.16
CA ILE A 227 -27.48 16.54 6.69
C ILE A 227 -27.29 15.05 6.98
N TYR A 228 -26.26 14.46 6.38
CA TYR A 228 -25.76 13.14 6.75
C TYR A 228 -24.50 13.29 7.62
N ARG A 229 -24.48 12.64 8.77
CA ARG A 229 -23.35 12.66 9.72
C ARG A 229 -22.72 11.28 9.80
N LEU A 230 -21.41 11.22 9.68
CA LEU A 230 -20.62 10.01 9.88
C LEU A 230 -19.72 10.20 11.11
N THR A 231 -19.95 9.44 12.16
CA THR A 231 -19.08 9.38 13.33
C THR A 231 -18.12 8.21 13.17
N VAL A 232 -16.82 8.50 13.18
CA VAL A 232 -15.75 7.52 13.03
C VAL A 232 -14.87 7.55 14.27
N SER A 233 -14.71 6.40 14.92
CA SER A 233 -13.78 6.21 16.03
C SER A 233 -12.69 5.21 15.64
N GLN A 234 -11.43 5.54 15.88
CA GLN A 234 -10.30 4.63 15.65
C GLN A 234 -9.69 4.13 16.95
N SER A 235 -9.22 2.89 16.93
CA SER A 235 -8.39 2.32 18.00
C SER A 235 -7.45 1.26 17.42
N THR A 236 -6.38 0.91 18.12
CA THR A 236 -5.57 -0.26 17.77
C THR A 236 -5.40 -1.07 19.06
N PRO A 237 -5.76 -2.37 19.08
CA PRO A 237 -5.51 -3.21 20.25
C PRO A 237 -4.00 -3.29 20.57
N PRO A 238 -3.62 -3.43 21.85
CA PRO A 238 -2.24 -3.76 22.24
C PRO A 238 -1.76 -5.04 21.55
N THR A 239 -0.50 -5.07 21.15
CA THR A 239 0.16 -6.25 20.55
C THR A 239 1.26 -6.76 21.47
N ALA A 240 1.79 -7.96 21.19
CA ALA A 240 2.83 -8.57 22.00
C ALA A 240 4.12 -7.74 22.08
N ASP A 241 4.45 -7.02 21.01
CA ASP A 241 5.63 -6.15 20.89
C ASP A 241 5.41 -4.73 21.43
N GLN A 242 4.15 -4.25 21.48
CA GLN A 242 3.84 -2.86 21.76
C GLN A 242 2.49 -2.71 22.49
N MET A 243 2.55 -2.29 23.75
CA MET A 243 1.36 -2.10 24.60
C MET A 243 0.67 -0.75 24.40
N GLU A 244 1.44 0.30 24.15
CA GLU A 244 0.91 1.65 23.92
C GLU A 244 0.66 1.88 22.43
N LYS A 245 -0.55 2.33 22.10
CA LYS A 245 -0.97 2.63 20.72
C LYS A 245 -1.44 4.07 20.63
N VAL A 246 -1.15 4.70 19.50
CA VAL A 246 -1.55 6.07 19.18
C VAL A 246 -2.45 6.10 17.95
N ASN A 247 -3.19 7.21 17.78
CA ASN A 247 -4.02 7.42 16.60
C ASN A 247 -3.15 7.53 15.35
N LEU A 248 -3.57 6.85 14.30
CA LEU A 248 -2.94 6.91 12.98
C LEU A 248 -3.64 7.94 12.11
N HIS A 249 -3.03 8.25 10.97
CA HIS A 249 -3.69 8.98 9.89
C HIS A 249 -4.21 7.95 8.89
N ILE A 250 -5.51 7.65 8.95
CA ILE A 250 -6.17 6.64 8.13
C ILE A 250 -6.96 7.35 7.02
N PRO A 251 -6.60 7.19 5.73
CA PRO A 251 -7.41 7.69 4.62
C PRO A 251 -8.64 6.80 4.42
N LEU A 252 -9.81 7.26 4.83
CA LEU A 252 -11.07 6.55 4.64
C LEU A 252 -11.73 7.01 3.34
N LYS A 253 -11.60 6.22 2.28
CA LYS A 253 -12.31 6.48 1.01
C LYS A 253 -13.76 6.02 1.12
N MET A 254 -14.70 6.85 0.71
CA MET A 254 -16.12 6.59 0.78
C MET A 254 -16.90 7.26 -0.35
N ALA A 255 -18.11 6.77 -0.55
CA ALA A 255 -19.14 7.40 -1.37
C ALA A 255 -20.50 7.28 -0.69
N LEU A 256 -21.38 8.23 -1.00
CA LEU A 256 -22.79 8.15 -0.65
C LEU A 256 -23.60 7.92 -1.92
N TYR A 257 -24.56 7.00 -1.88
CA TYR A 257 -25.47 6.71 -2.98
C TYR A 257 -26.90 7.03 -2.57
N ALA A 258 -27.67 7.63 -3.47
CA ALA A 258 -29.12 7.71 -3.30
C ALA A 258 -29.75 6.32 -3.47
N GLN A 259 -31.03 6.21 -3.09
CA GLN A 259 -31.79 4.95 -3.17
C GLN A 259 -31.94 4.42 -4.61
N ASP A 260 -31.81 5.29 -5.61
CA ASP A 260 -31.83 4.93 -7.03
C ASP A 260 -30.45 4.49 -7.57
N GLY A 261 -29.41 4.47 -6.71
CA GLY A 261 -28.05 4.13 -7.07
C GLY A 261 -27.21 5.31 -7.58
N THR A 262 -27.74 6.53 -7.61
CA THR A 262 -27.00 7.72 -8.05
C THR A 262 -25.95 8.11 -7.01
N LYS A 263 -24.67 8.19 -7.41
CA LYS A 263 -23.58 8.67 -6.54
C LYS A 263 -23.76 10.15 -6.23
N GLN A 264 -23.74 10.49 -4.95
CA GLN A 264 -23.86 11.86 -4.45
C GLN A 264 -22.50 12.57 -4.46
N MET A 265 -22.51 13.86 -4.78
CA MET A 265 -21.32 14.71 -4.63
C MET A 265 -21.14 15.05 -3.15
N LEU A 266 -19.95 14.80 -2.62
CA LEU A 266 -19.64 15.08 -1.23
C LEU A 266 -19.03 16.46 -1.11
N GLN A 267 -19.58 17.27 -0.20
CA GLN A 267 -18.98 18.53 0.22
C GLN A 267 -18.72 18.45 1.72
N TYR A 268 -17.53 18.88 2.13
CA TYR A 268 -17.10 18.95 3.53
C TYR A 268 -16.33 20.26 3.72
N ASP A 269 -16.68 21.03 4.75
CA ASP A 269 -16.13 22.38 5.01
C ASP A 269 -16.17 23.35 3.80
N GLY A 270 -17.19 23.20 2.94
CA GLY A 270 -17.37 24.05 1.76
C GLY A 270 -16.52 23.67 0.54
N GLU A 271 -15.71 22.61 0.65
CA GLU A 271 -14.92 22.07 -0.45
C GLU A 271 -15.50 20.78 -0.99
N LEU A 272 -15.33 20.55 -2.29
CA LEU A 272 -15.68 19.28 -2.91
C LEU A 272 -14.70 18.21 -2.42
N LEU A 273 -15.21 17.20 -1.74
CA LEU A 273 -14.40 16.09 -1.28
C LEU A 273 -14.18 15.10 -2.43
N ASN A 274 -12.94 14.68 -2.65
CA ASN A 274 -12.60 13.60 -3.59
C ASN A 274 -12.98 12.18 -3.09
N GLY A 275 -13.84 12.11 -2.09
CA GLY A 275 -14.26 10.87 -1.45
C GLY A 275 -13.31 10.36 -0.36
N VAL A 276 -12.20 11.02 -0.03
CA VAL A 276 -11.27 10.56 1.01
C VAL A 276 -11.38 11.43 2.27
N LEU A 277 -11.72 10.81 3.40
CA LEU A 277 -11.72 11.44 4.71
C LEU A 277 -10.41 11.16 5.46
N ASN A 278 -9.88 12.18 6.12
CA ASN A 278 -8.69 12.06 6.96
C ASN A 278 -9.09 11.72 8.40
N ILE A 279 -8.99 10.44 8.77
CA ILE A 279 -9.23 10.00 10.14
C ILE A 279 -7.91 10.10 10.91
N THR A 280 -7.77 11.14 11.72
CA THR A 280 -6.55 11.51 12.47
C THR A 280 -6.76 11.52 13.98
N GLU A 281 -7.99 11.74 14.44
CA GLU A 281 -8.33 11.76 15.87
C GLU A 281 -8.96 10.43 16.29
N LYS A 282 -9.06 10.24 17.62
CA LYS A 282 -9.67 9.05 18.20
C LYS A 282 -11.15 8.95 17.84
N ASP A 283 -11.85 10.08 17.87
CA ASP A 283 -13.27 10.22 17.59
C ASP A 283 -13.46 11.47 16.70
N GLN A 284 -14.05 11.31 15.51
CA GLN A 284 -14.35 12.40 14.58
C GLN A 284 -15.76 12.30 14.03
N VAL A 285 -16.36 13.45 13.74
CA VAL A 285 -17.66 13.55 13.07
C VAL A 285 -17.47 14.31 11.77
N PHE A 286 -17.97 13.74 10.67
CA PHE A 286 -17.99 14.35 9.36
C PHE A 286 -19.44 14.65 8.98
N GLU A 287 -19.75 15.92 8.72
CA GLU A 287 -21.08 16.35 8.29
C GLU A 287 -21.09 16.66 6.79
N PHE A 288 -22.05 16.06 6.09
CA PHE A 288 -22.28 16.28 4.66
C PHE A 288 -23.64 16.95 4.48
N HIS A 289 -23.63 18.17 3.94
CA HIS A 289 -24.83 18.98 3.73
C HIS A 289 -25.38 18.80 2.32
N GLY A 290 -26.66 19.14 2.14
CA GLY A 290 -27.32 19.06 0.83
C GLY A 290 -27.58 17.63 0.35
N ILE A 291 -27.66 16.68 1.30
CA ILE A 291 -27.95 15.28 1.00
C ILE A 291 -29.46 15.10 0.99
N TYR A 292 -30.05 15.02 -0.20
CA TYR A 292 -31.50 14.87 -0.37
C TYR A 292 -31.91 13.41 -0.37
N GLY A 293 -32.51 12.98 0.74
CA GLY A 293 -32.93 11.60 0.97
C GLY A 293 -31.85 10.80 1.70
N ARG A 294 -32.27 9.80 2.48
CA ARG A 294 -31.33 9.00 3.28
C ARG A 294 -30.38 8.21 2.36
N PRO A 295 -29.05 8.48 2.40
CA PRO A 295 -28.11 7.82 1.52
C PRO A 295 -27.77 6.40 2.00
N VAL A 296 -27.20 5.61 1.10
CA VAL A 296 -26.51 4.35 1.39
C VAL A 296 -25.00 4.60 1.30
N PRO A 297 -24.24 4.48 2.40
CA PRO A 297 -22.81 4.69 2.38
C PRO A 297 -22.06 3.46 1.85
N ALA A 298 -21.16 3.66 0.88
CA ALA A 298 -20.09 2.73 0.59
C ALA A 298 -18.84 3.22 1.34
N LEU A 299 -18.43 2.46 2.36
CA LEU A 299 -17.32 2.81 3.23
C LEU A 299 -16.10 1.99 2.89
N LEU A 300 -14.94 2.62 3.01
CA LEU A 300 -13.65 2.00 2.79
C LEU A 300 -13.52 1.40 1.37
N GLU A 301 -13.93 2.19 0.37
CA GLU A 301 -13.79 1.84 -1.05
C GLU A 301 -12.33 1.50 -1.36
N ASP A 302 -12.12 0.48 -2.18
CA ASP A 302 -10.80 -0.08 -2.49
C ASP A 302 -9.97 -0.47 -1.26
N PHE A 303 -10.62 -0.71 -0.12
CA PHE A 303 -10.03 -1.22 1.13
C PHE A 303 -8.81 -0.44 1.65
N LEU A 304 -8.94 0.86 1.92
CA LEU A 304 -7.87 1.66 2.54
C LEU A 304 -7.73 1.46 4.07
N ARG A 305 -8.10 0.26 4.52
CA ARG A 305 -8.13 -0.38 5.88
C ARG A 305 -9.22 0.05 6.88
N ARG A 306 -9.91 -0.97 7.41
CA ARG A 306 -10.96 -0.95 8.44
C ARG A 306 -10.32 -1.00 9.81
#